data_AF-A0A7Y5J8B2-F1
#
_entry.id   AF-A0A7Y5J8B2-F1
#
_cell.length_a   1.000
_cell.length_b   1.000
_cell.length_c   1.000
_cell.angle_alpha   90.00
_cell.angle_beta   90.00
_cell.angle_gamma   90.00
#
_symmetry.space_group_name_H-M   'P 1'
#
loop_
_entity.id
_entity.type
_entity.pdbx_description
1 polymer ?
#
loop_
_entity_poly.entity_id
_entity_poly.type
_entity_poly.pdbx_seq_one_letter_code
_entity_poly.pdbx_strand_id
1 'polypeptide(L)'
;MLILQNPYLDHLIALLKKTPGTKMVIAVPGETEAEEVSKIEDLKASLRYFDAPMKAIEIQSFSQADQGVKWVGSKKGLLFRLERK
;
A
#
# COMPACT_ATOMS: atom_id res chain seq x y z
N MET A 1 -14.28 6.34 20.00
CA MET A 1 -13.37 6.52 18.84
C MET A 1 -12.43 5.32 18.83
N LEU A 2 -12.80 4.24 18.13
CA LEU A 2 -11.99 3.04 18.02
C LEU A 2 -10.89 3.32 16.98
N ILE A 3 -9.77 3.87 17.46
CA ILE A 3 -8.55 3.95 16.69
C ILE A 3 -8.10 2.50 16.54
N LEU A 4 -8.41 1.88 15.41
CA LEU A 4 -7.74 0.66 14.96
C LEU A 4 -6.28 1.06 14.73
N GLN A 5 -5.48 1.09 15.80
CA GLN A 5 -4.03 1.03 15.70
C GLN A 5 -3.75 -0.28 14.99
N ASN A 6 -3.40 -0.20 13.71
CA ASN A 6 -2.96 -1.36 12.97
C ASN A 6 -1.43 -1.39 13.13
N PRO A 7 -0.90 -2.10 14.15
CA PRO A 7 0.53 -2.04 14.50
C PRO A 7 1.44 -2.46 13.35
N TYR A 8 0.91 -3.26 12.41
CA TYR A 8 1.62 -3.65 11.20
C TYR A 8 1.84 -2.47 10.25
N LEU A 9 0.84 -1.60 10.11
CA LEU A 9 0.94 -0.42 9.26
C LEU A 9 1.90 0.61 9.85
N ASP A 10 1.80 0.86 11.15
CA ASP A 10 2.69 1.77 11.89
C ASP A 10 4.15 1.33 11.80
N HIS A 11 4.41 0.03 11.98
CA HIS A 11 5.77 -0.52 11.87
C HIS A 11 6.35 -0.36 10.47
N LEU A 12 5.52 -0.56 9.44
CA LEU A 12 5.93 -0.47 8.04
C LEU A 12 6.22 0.98 7.64
N ILE A 13 5.39 1.93 8.10
CA ILE A 13 5.61 3.37 7.97
C ILE A 13 6.93 3.77 8.63
N ALA A 14 7.20 3.28 9.84
CA ALA A 14 8.44 3.58 10.57
C ALA A 14 9.67 3.04 9.83
N LEU A 15 9.61 1.84 9.24
CA LEU A 15 10.69 1.28 8.43
C LEU A 15 10.96 2.11 7.16
N LEU A 16 9.92 2.56 6.46
CA LEU A 16 10.07 3.41 5.28
C LEU A 16 10.69 4.76 5.63
N LYS A 17 10.30 5.38 6.76
CA LYS A 17 10.94 6.60 7.27
C LYS A 17 12.43 6.41 7.56
N LYS A 18 12.84 5.21 8.01
CA LYS A 18 14.24 4.88 8.34
C LYS A 18 15.08 4.41 7.15
N THR A 19 14.46 4.09 6.01
CA THR A 19 15.14 3.49 4.85
C THR A 19 15.03 4.41 3.62
N PRO A 20 15.74 5.55 3.60
CA PRO A 20 15.70 6.47 2.47
C PRO A 20 16.16 5.76 1.18
N GLY A 21 15.49 6.05 0.07
CA GLY A 21 15.74 5.39 -1.22
C GLY A 21 14.92 4.11 -1.47
N THR A 22 14.13 3.65 -0.49
CA THR A 22 13.19 2.53 -0.71
C THR A 22 11.78 3.06 -1.00
N LYS A 23 11.16 2.57 -2.07
CA LYS A 23 9.79 2.84 -2.47
C LYS A 23 8.95 1.59 -2.25
N MET A 24 7.84 1.71 -1.53
CA MET A 24 6.85 0.66 -1.42
C MET A 24 5.79 0.85 -2.51
N VAL A 25 5.51 -0.21 -3.27
CA VAL A 25 4.40 -0.22 -4.22
C VAL A 25 3.35 -1.18 -3.68
N ILE A 26 2.10 -0.71 -3.53
CA ILE A 26 0.95 -1.48 -3.09
C ILE A 26 -0.01 -1.64 -4.27
N ALA A 27 -0.31 -2.87 -4.64
CA ALA A 27 -1.39 -3.22 -5.55
C ALA A 27 -2.64 -3.61 -4.75
N VAL A 28 -3.77 -2.98 -5.07
CA VAL A 28 -5.06 -3.22 -4.41
C VAL A 28 -5.94 -4.06 -5.34
N PRO A 29 -6.31 -5.30 -4.98
CA PRO A 29 -7.22 -6.11 -5.76
C PRO A 29 -8.69 -5.81 -5.47
N GLY A 30 -9.51 -5.93 -6.51
CA GLY A 30 -10.97 -5.83 -6.45
C GLY A 30 -11.61 -6.69 -7.53
N GLU A 31 -12.91 -6.93 -7.40
CA GLU A 31 -13.70 -7.63 -8.40
C GLU A 31 -13.95 -6.76 -9.63
N THR A 32 -13.92 -5.43 -9.44
CA THR A 32 -14.02 -4.43 -10.50
C THR A 32 -13.00 -3.31 -10.31
N GLU A 33 -12.63 -2.63 -11.40
CA GLU A 33 -11.73 -1.47 -11.34
C GLU A 33 -12.30 -0.34 -10.46
N ALA A 34 -13.62 -0.15 -10.46
CA ALA A 34 -14.29 0.83 -9.60
C ALA A 34 -14.13 0.50 -8.10
N GLU A 35 -14.22 -0.78 -7.72
CA GLU A 35 -13.98 -1.22 -6.36
C GLU A 35 -12.50 -1.03 -5.96
N GLU A 36 -11.56 -1.32 -6.86
CA GLU A 36 -10.14 -1.07 -6.64
C GLU A 36 -9.87 0.41 -6.37
N VAL A 37 -10.43 1.30 -7.19
CA VAL A 37 -10.30 2.76 -7.01
C VAL A 37 -10.84 3.21 -5.65
N SER A 38 -12.04 2.76 -5.26
CA SER A 38 -12.61 3.08 -3.95
C SER A 38 -11.71 2.62 -2.79
N LYS A 39 -11.20 1.38 -2.85
CA LYS A 39 -10.28 0.86 -1.83
C LYS A 39 -8.94 1.60 -1.81
N ILE A 40 -8.45 2.04 -2.96
CA ILE A 40 -7.23 2.85 -3.07
C ILE A 40 -7.43 4.20 -2.39
N GLU A 41 -8.59 4.83 -2.58
CA GLU A 41 -8.93 6.09 -1.90
C GLU A 41 -8.99 5.92 -0.37
N ASP A 42 -9.66 4.88 0.11
CA ASP A 42 -9.72 4.56 1.54
C ASP A 42 -8.34 4.27 2.13
N LEU A 43 -7.49 3.55 1.38
CA LEU A 43 -6.13 3.26 1.79
C LEU A 43 -5.27 4.53 1.82
N LYS A 44 -5.40 5.43 0.83
CA LYS A 44 -4.74 6.74 0.81
C LYS A 44 -5.18 7.60 1.99
N ALA A 45 -6.47 7.63 2.30
CA ALA A 45 -7.02 8.35 3.45
C ALA A 45 -6.45 7.80 4.76
N SER A 46 -6.38 6.47 4.90
CA SER A 46 -5.80 5.80 6.06
C SER A 46 -4.30 6.12 6.19
N LEU A 47 -3.53 5.98 5.12
CA LEU A 47 -2.09 6.28 5.13
C LEU A 47 -1.79 7.74 5.47
N ARG A 48 -2.63 8.68 5.01
CA ARG A 48 -2.56 10.09 5.43
C ARG A 48 -2.84 10.25 6.91
N TYR A 49 -3.85 9.58 7.43
CA TYR A 49 -4.18 9.60 8.85
C TYR A 49 -3.03 9.08 9.74
N PHE A 50 -2.29 8.06 9.28
CA PHE A 50 -1.11 7.51 9.98
C PHE A 50 0.22 8.22 9.67
N ASP A 51 0.19 9.40 9.05
CA ASP A 51 1.39 10.18 8.69
C ASP A 51 2.44 9.36 7.91
N ALA A 52 1.96 8.54 6.97
CA ALA A 52 2.81 7.72 6.12
C ALA A 52 3.63 8.58 5.15
N PRO A 53 4.89 8.20 4.83
CA PRO A 53 5.70 8.90 3.86
C PRO A 53 5.18 8.65 2.43
N MET A 54 4.13 9.38 2.04
CA MET A 54 3.43 9.17 0.75
C MET A 54 4.35 9.29 -0.47
N LYS A 55 5.48 10.01 -0.38
CA LYS A 55 6.48 10.08 -1.46
C LYS A 55 7.23 8.76 -1.69
N ALA A 56 7.27 7.91 -0.67
CA ALA A 56 7.87 6.58 -0.71
C ALA A 56 6.82 5.47 -0.91
N ILE A 57 5.54 5.81 -1.11
CA ILE A 57 4.46 4.84 -1.28
C ILE A 57 3.72 5.11 -2.59
N GLU A 58 3.69 4.13 -3.47
CA GLU A 58 2.85 4.12 -4.66
C GLU A 58 1.72 3.11 -4.48
N ILE A 59 0.51 3.49 -4.86
CA ILE A 59 -0.67 2.64 -4.72
C ILE A 59 -1.36 2.60 -6.07
N GLN A 60 -1.56 1.39 -6.58
CA GLN A 60 -2.13 1.13 -7.90
C GLN A 60 -3.17 0.02 -7.83
N SER A 61 -4.04 -0.01 -8.83
CA SER A 61 -4.99 -1.10 -9.03
C SER A 61 -4.24 -2.39 -9.38
N PHE A 62 -4.68 -3.53 -8.85
CA PHE A 62 -4.07 -4.82 -9.21
C PHE A 62 -4.31 -5.14 -10.70
N SER A 63 -5.46 -4.75 -11.25
CA SER A 63 -5.75 -4.82 -12.69
C SER A 63 -4.70 -4.10 -13.56
N GLN A 64 -4.09 -3.03 -13.05
CA GLN A 64 -3.05 -2.24 -13.73
C GLN A 64 -1.63 -2.64 -13.32
N ALA A 65 -1.49 -3.62 -12.42
CA ALA A 65 -0.19 -4.04 -11.91
C ALA A 65 0.53 -4.99 -12.86
N ASP A 66 1.85 -4.81 -12.99
CA ASP A 66 2.69 -5.65 -13.84
C ASP A 66 2.56 -7.13 -13.49
N GLN A 67 2.01 -7.91 -14.42
CA GLN A 67 1.78 -9.35 -14.25
C GLN A 67 3.08 -10.17 -14.21
N GLY A 68 4.24 -9.58 -14.53
CA GLY A 68 5.56 -10.21 -14.49
C GLY A 68 6.32 -10.01 -13.17
N VAL A 69 5.74 -9.31 -12.20
CA VAL A 69 6.42 -8.93 -10.96
C VAL A 69 6.04 -9.84 -9.79
N LYS A 70 7.02 -10.18 -8.95
CA LYS A 70 6.79 -10.93 -7.72
C LYS A 70 6.19 -10.03 -6.64
N TRP A 71 4.88 -10.15 -6.45
CA TRP A 71 4.15 -9.48 -5.37
C TRP A 71 4.21 -10.29 -4.07
N VAL A 72 4.29 -9.60 -2.94
CA VAL A 72 4.22 -10.19 -1.60
C VAL A 72 2.86 -9.86 -1.00
N GLY A 73 2.11 -10.86 -0.54
CA GLY A 73 0.78 -10.68 0.07
C GLY A 73 -0.21 -11.75 -0.36
N SER A 74 -1.50 -11.44 -0.23
CA SER A 74 -2.61 -12.35 -0.57
C SER A 74 -3.39 -11.84 -1.75
N LYS A 75 -3.82 -12.73 -2.66
CA LYS A 75 -4.71 -12.39 -3.81
C LYS A 75 -6.05 -11.78 -3.39
N LYS A 76 -6.49 -12.03 -2.15
CA LYS A 76 -7.72 -11.46 -1.57
C LYS A 76 -7.45 -10.29 -0.62
N GLY A 77 -6.20 -9.86 -0.48
CA GLY A 77 -5.76 -8.79 0.41
C GLY A 77 -4.81 -7.83 -0.30
N LEU A 78 -4.10 -7.00 0.45
CA LEU A 78 -3.11 -6.09 -0.16
C LEU A 78 -1.91 -6.88 -0.67
N LEU A 79 -1.49 -6.55 -1.89
CA LEU A 79 -0.25 -7.02 -2.49
C LEU A 79 0.74 -5.87 -2.45
N PHE A 80 1.96 -6.10 -1.99
CA PHE A 80 2.98 -5.07 -1.95
C PHE A 80 4.35 -5.59 -2.39
N ARG A 81 5.20 -4.66 -2.79
CA ARG A 81 6.61 -4.89 -3.08
C ARG A 81 7.43 -3.70 -2.60
N LEU A 82 8.71 -3.94 -2.38
CA LEU A 82 9.70 -2.91 -2.06
C LEU A 82 10.68 -2.78 -3.23
N GLU A 83 10.82 -1.58 -3.75
CA GLU A 83 11.78 -1.22 -4.78
C GLU A 83 12.86 -0.35 -4.16
N ARG A 84 14.14 -0.71 -4.37
CA ARG A 84 15.26 0.17 -4.04
C ARG A 84 15.55 1.02 -5.27
N LYS A 85 15.53 2.35 -5.11
CA LYS A 85 15.89 3.31 -6.15
C LYS A 85 17.40 3.53 -6.19
#